data_AF-A0A7S1BCV3-F1
#
_entry.id   AF-A0A7S1BCV3-F1
#
_cell.length_a   1.000
_cell.length_b   1.000
_cell.length_c   1.000
_cell.angle_alpha   90.00
_cell.angle_beta   90.00
_cell.angle_gamma   90.00
#
_symmetry.space_group_name_H-M   'P 1'
#
loop_
_entity.id
_entity.type
_entity.pdbx_description
1 polymer ?
#
loop_
_entity_poly.entity_id
_entity_poly.type
_entity_poly.pdbx_seq_one_letter_code
_entity_poly.pdbx_strand_id
1 'polypeptide(L)'
;KNPTRSKRSPSRRHPSAATASLGPPPPPSPDPRVPMSAPPPTVVAFGSCHRRELSDPRLWTSVASLAPDLFLWTGDAVYSHADRPSDRGSVEVLRSELSLVRRDESLGYTAFARGVRVDGTWDDHDYGRNDAGADMGQKRERRGLYLHFLGGGADDPPRRRG
;
A
#
# COMPACT_ATOMS: atom_id res chain seq x y z
N LYS A 1 -36.24 -71.90 -21.95
CA LYS A 1 -36.70 -71.18 -20.74
C LYS A 1 -35.43 -70.74 -20.01
N ASN A 2 -35.00 -69.48 -19.92
CA ASN A 2 -35.66 -68.20 -19.63
C ASN A 2 -34.73 -67.05 -20.14
N PRO A 3 -35.20 -65.93 -20.72
CA PRO A 3 -34.29 -64.87 -21.20
C PRO A 3 -34.03 -63.80 -20.11
N THR A 4 -32.78 -63.40 -19.92
CA THR A 4 -32.41 -62.30 -19.02
C THR A 4 -32.64 -60.94 -19.68
N ARG A 5 -33.54 -60.17 -19.06
CA ARG A 5 -33.99 -58.83 -19.46
C ARG A 5 -32.91 -57.79 -19.12
N SER A 6 -32.37 -57.12 -20.14
CA SER A 6 -31.48 -55.96 -19.98
C SER A 6 -32.26 -54.78 -19.38
N LYS A 7 -31.85 -54.31 -18.19
CA LYS A 7 -32.38 -53.11 -17.56
C LYS A 7 -31.57 -51.89 -18.02
N ARG A 8 -32.18 -51.00 -18.80
CA ARG A 8 -31.65 -49.65 -19.05
C ARG A 8 -31.85 -48.78 -17.81
N SER A 9 -30.78 -48.16 -17.33
CA SER A 9 -30.83 -47.12 -16.28
C SER A 9 -31.33 -45.79 -16.86
N PRO A 10 -32.13 -44.99 -16.12
CA PRO A 10 -32.56 -43.69 -16.60
C PRO A 10 -31.44 -42.66 -16.48
N SER A 11 -31.23 -41.89 -17.54
CA SER A 11 -30.30 -40.75 -17.58
C SER A 11 -30.79 -39.65 -16.63
N ARG A 12 -30.00 -39.37 -15.59
CA ARG A 12 -30.23 -38.28 -14.66
C ARG A 12 -29.77 -36.98 -15.34
N ARG A 13 -30.71 -36.15 -15.79
CA ARG A 13 -30.41 -34.77 -16.20
C ARG A 13 -30.08 -33.97 -14.93
N HIS A 14 -28.85 -33.46 -14.83
CA HIS A 14 -28.49 -32.47 -13.82
C HIS A 14 -29.09 -31.12 -14.22
N PRO A 15 -29.70 -30.37 -13.28
CA PRO A 15 -30.10 -28.99 -13.56
C PRO A 15 -28.84 -28.12 -13.70
N SER A 16 -28.78 -27.37 -14.80
CA SER A 16 -27.76 -26.34 -15.02
C SER A 16 -27.92 -25.26 -13.96
N ALA A 17 -26.93 -25.12 -13.08
CA ALA A 17 -26.88 -24.01 -12.14
C ALA A 17 -26.76 -22.71 -12.93
N ALA A 18 -27.74 -21.82 -12.78
CA ALA A 18 -27.67 -20.46 -13.31
C ALA A 18 -26.59 -19.71 -12.53
N THR A 19 -25.50 -19.37 -13.21
CA THR A 19 -24.46 -18.47 -12.70
C THR A 19 -25.08 -17.08 -12.57
N ALA A 20 -25.34 -16.63 -11.34
CA ALA A 20 -25.64 -15.23 -11.08
C ALA A 20 -24.37 -14.43 -11.37
N SER A 21 -24.40 -13.62 -12.43
CA SER A 21 -23.36 -12.65 -12.74
C SER A 21 -23.36 -11.58 -11.65
N LEU A 22 -22.46 -11.69 -10.68
CA LEU A 22 -22.16 -10.61 -9.76
C LEU A 22 -21.61 -9.46 -10.59
N GLY A 23 -22.32 -8.33 -10.61
CA GLY A 23 -21.84 -7.11 -11.25
C GLY A 23 -20.52 -6.62 -10.65
N PRO A 24 -19.85 -5.65 -11.29
CA PRO A 24 -18.61 -5.09 -10.76
C PRO A 24 -18.85 -4.54 -9.34
N PRO A 25 -17.85 -4.67 -8.44
CA PRO A 25 -17.95 -4.12 -7.11
C PRO A 25 -18.20 -2.60 -7.17
N PRO A 26 -18.90 -2.02 -6.18
CA PRO A 26 -19.08 -0.57 -6.11
C PRO A 26 -17.71 0.14 -6.04
N PRO A 27 -17.62 1.39 -6.53
CA PRO A 27 -16.39 2.16 -6.41
C PRO A 27 -15.99 2.31 -4.94
N PRO A 28 -14.68 2.38 -4.63
CA PRO A 28 -14.22 2.59 -3.27
C PRO A 28 -14.77 3.91 -2.73
N SER A 29 -15.18 3.93 -1.47
CA SER A 29 -15.61 5.16 -0.79
C SER A 29 -14.52 6.23 -0.85
N PRO A 30 -14.87 7.51 -1.07
CA PRO A 30 -13.89 8.59 -1.11
C PRO A 30 -13.11 8.66 0.21
N ASP A 31 -11.82 8.92 0.12
CA ASP A 31 -10.96 9.14 1.29
C ASP A 31 -11.45 10.38 2.04
N PRO A 32 -11.80 10.28 3.34
CA PRO A 32 -12.33 11.41 4.12
C PRO A 32 -11.39 12.62 4.19
N ARG A 33 -10.12 12.48 3.77
CA ARG A 33 -9.12 13.55 3.69
C ARG A 33 -8.95 14.19 2.32
N VAL A 34 -9.65 13.69 1.30
CA VAL A 34 -9.91 14.51 0.11
C VAL A 34 -11.19 15.26 0.45
N PRO A 35 -11.14 16.52 0.92
CA PRO A 35 -12.35 17.31 0.93
C PRO A 35 -12.85 17.27 -0.52
N MET A 36 -14.08 16.81 -0.72
CA MET A 36 -14.75 16.78 -2.04
C MET A 36 -14.79 18.16 -2.74
N SER A 37 -14.26 19.19 -2.08
CA SER A 37 -14.21 20.59 -2.49
C SER A 37 -12.79 21.17 -2.65
N ALA A 38 -11.70 20.43 -2.40
CA ALA A 38 -10.38 20.94 -2.77
C ALA A 38 -10.23 20.93 -4.30
N PRO A 39 -9.65 21.99 -4.90
CA PRO A 39 -9.34 21.97 -6.32
C PRO A 39 -8.43 20.78 -6.63
N PRO A 40 -8.54 20.17 -7.82
CA PRO A 40 -7.65 19.11 -8.23
C PRO A 40 -6.19 19.60 -8.19
N PRO A 41 -5.23 18.75 -7.79
CA PRO A 41 -3.83 19.13 -7.75
C PRO A 41 -3.37 19.52 -9.15
N THR A 42 -2.65 20.64 -9.24
CA THR A 42 -2.08 21.16 -10.48
C THR A 42 -0.60 20.82 -10.62
N VAL A 43 0.11 20.73 -9.48
CA VAL A 43 1.50 20.28 -9.41
C VAL A 43 1.56 18.99 -8.60
N VAL A 44 1.93 17.90 -9.27
CA VAL A 44 2.12 16.58 -8.65
C VAL A 44 3.60 16.23 -8.69
N ALA A 45 4.22 16.16 -7.51
CA ALA A 45 5.54 15.56 -7.36
C ALA A 45 5.38 14.06 -7.04
N PHE A 46 6.37 13.26 -7.40
CA PHE A 46 6.37 11.84 -7.09
C PHE A 46 7.80 11.34 -6.89
N GLY A 47 7.94 10.24 -6.16
CA GLY A 47 9.24 9.64 -5.89
C GLY A 47 9.13 8.20 -5.40
N SER A 48 10.27 7.52 -5.40
CA SER A 48 10.45 6.17 -4.88
C SER A 48 11.89 5.98 -4.40
N CYS A 49 12.17 4.81 -3.85
CA CYS A 49 13.53 4.33 -3.58
C CYS A 49 14.31 5.24 -2.63
N HIS A 50 13.65 5.70 -1.57
CA HIS A 50 14.24 6.59 -0.57
C HIS A 50 15.12 5.79 0.41
N ARG A 51 16.41 5.66 0.05
CA ARG A 51 17.45 5.14 0.95
C ARG A 51 18.00 6.27 1.80
N ARG A 52 17.56 6.35 3.06
CA ARG A 52 17.95 7.44 3.97
C ARG A 52 19.46 7.57 4.15
N GLU A 53 20.20 6.46 4.13
CA GLU A 53 21.66 6.44 4.29
C GLU A 53 22.41 7.07 3.12
N LEU A 54 21.76 7.13 1.95
CA LEU A 54 22.31 7.67 0.71
C LEU A 54 21.64 8.98 0.29
N SER A 55 20.70 9.48 1.11
CA SER A 55 19.88 10.62 0.72
C SER A 55 20.66 11.92 0.81
N ASP A 56 20.67 12.68 -0.29
CA ASP A 56 21.17 14.06 -0.31
C ASP A 56 20.27 14.89 0.64
N PRO A 57 20.86 15.62 1.63
CA PRO A 57 20.09 16.51 2.51
C PRO A 57 19.23 17.55 1.79
N ARG A 58 19.51 17.84 0.52
CA ARG A 58 18.77 18.80 -0.31
C ARG A 58 17.63 18.17 -1.12
N LEU A 59 17.42 16.86 -1.05
CA LEU A 59 16.38 16.19 -1.83
C LEU A 59 15.01 16.84 -1.58
N TRP A 60 14.60 16.91 -0.32
CA TRP A 60 13.27 17.40 0.03
C TRP A 60 13.12 18.90 -0.10
N THR A 61 14.18 19.68 0.07
CA THR A 61 14.14 21.13 -0.21
C THR A 61 14.01 21.40 -1.70
N SER A 62 14.60 20.55 -2.55
CA SER A 62 14.47 20.62 -4.01
C SER A 62 13.07 20.22 -4.48
N VAL A 63 12.44 19.23 -3.85
CA VAL A 63 11.03 18.88 -4.13
C VAL A 63 10.11 19.98 -3.62
N ALA A 64 10.37 20.54 -2.43
CA ALA A 64 9.57 21.62 -1.85
C ALA A 64 9.58 22.90 -2.70
N SER A 65 10.68 23.21 -3.40
CA SER A 65 10.77 24.41 -4.25
C SER A 65 9.83 24.39 -5.46
N LEU A 66 9.32 23.21 -5.82
CA LEU A 66 8.28 23.05 -6.86
C LEU A 66 6.88 23.42 -6.35
N ALA A 67 6.71 23.64 -5.04
CA ALA A 67 5.43 23.89 -4.38
C ALA A 67 4.33 22.89 -4.79
N PRO A 68 4.53 21.56 -4.61
CA PRO A 68 3.57 20.56 -5.06
C PRO A 68 2.29 20.59 -4.22
N ASP A 69 1.14 20.46 -4.90
CA ASP A 69 -0.17 20.24 -4.27
C ASP A 69 -0.29 18.82 -3.72
N LEU A 70 0.42 17.87 -4.34
CA LEU A 70 0.41 16.45 -4.03
C LEU A 70 1.80 15.85 -4.23
N PHE A 71 2.24 15.04 -3.27
CA PHE A 71 3.36 14.12 -3.42
C PHE A 71 2.88 12.67 -3.46
N LEU A 72 3.32 11.93 -4.47
CA LEU A 72 3.02 10.51 -4.63
C LEU A 72 4.26 9.67 -4.35
N TRP A 73 4.21 8.90 -3.26
CA TRP A 73 5.08 7.74 -3.12
C TRP A 73 4.68 6.67 -4.13
N THR A 74 5.64 6.22 -4.93
CA THR A 74 5.42 5.20 -5.96
C THR A 74 5.96 3.83 -5.59
N GLY A 75 6.50 3.70 -4.37
CA GLY A 75 7.13 2.50 -3.83
C GLY A 75 8.45 2.83 -3.11
N ASP A 76 8.98 1.88 -2.37
CA ASP A 76 10.25 1.96 -1.63
C ASP A 76 10.44 3.29 -0.88
N ALA A 77 9.46 3.69 -0.07
CA ALA A 77 9.60 4.84 0.81
C ALA A 77 10.62 4.56 1.93
N VAL A 78 10.83 3.29 2.27
CA VAL A 78 11.83 2.81 3.22
C VAL A 78 12.47 1.51 2.77
N TYR A 79 13.66 1.23 3.33
CA TYR A 79 14.35 -0.05 3.18
C TYR A 79 14.56 -0.67 4.57
N SER A 80 14.32 -1.97 4.69
CA SER A 80 14.52 -2.72 5.94
C SER A 80 15.99 -2.83 6.33
N HIS A 81 16.54 -1.81 6.99
CA HIS A 81 17.87 -1.89 7.58
C HIS A 81 17.78 -2.50 8.98
N ALA A 82 18.52 -3.57 9.23
CA ALA A 82 18.64 -4.18 10.55
C ALA A 82 20.06 -4.70 10.78
N ASP A 83 20.56 -4.51 12.00
CA ASP A 83 21.91 -4.95 12.41
C ASP A 83 22.04 -6.47 12.34
N ARG A 84 20.99 -7.19 12.74
CA ARG A 84 20.91 -8.64 12.55
C ARG A 84 20.23 -8.95 11.22
N PRO A 85 20.86 -9.74 10.34
CA PRO A 85 20.23 -10.17 9.09
C PRO A 85 18.88 -10.89 9.27
N SER A 86 18.68 -11.58 10.41
CA SER A 86 17.42 -12.25 10.77
C SER A 86 16.24 -11.31 10.94
N ASP A 87 16.51 -10.06 11.30
CA ASP A 87 15.48 -9.09 11.68
C ASP A 87 15.04 -8.26 10.45
N ARG A 88 15.78 -8.35 9.34
CA ARG A 88 15.49 -7.65 8.09
C ARG A 88 14.13 -8.08 7.54
N GLY A 89 13.28 -7.08 7.33
CA GLY A 89 11.91 -7.28 6.87
C GLY A 89 10.95 -7.73 7.97
N SER A 90 11.36 -7.76 9.24
CA SER A 90 10.41 -7.87 10.35
C SER A 90 9.49 -6.66 10.40
N VAL A 91 8.30 -6.84 10.98
CA VAL A 91 7.33 -5.74 11.14
C VAL A 91 7.87 -4.64 12.06
N GLU A 92 8.67 -5.01 13.06
CA GLU A 92 9.28 -4.03 13.98
C GLU A 92 10.30 -3.15 13.27
N VAL A 93 11.18 -3.73 12.45
CA VAL A 93 12.12 -2.96 11.63
C VAL A 93 11.38 -2.04 10.67
N LEU A 94 10.34 -2.54 9.99
CA LEU A 94 9.53 -1.72 9.08
C LEU A 94 8.86 -0.54 9.82
N ARG A 95 8.29 -0.78 11.00
CA ARG A 95 7.69 0.27 11.86
C ARG A 95 8.73 1.33 12.24
N SER A 96 9.94 0.90 12.60
CA SER A 96 11.04 1.79 12.96
C SER A 96 11.47 2.66 11.77
N GLU A 97 11.71 2.06 10.60
CA GLU A 97 12.16 2.78 9.41
C GLU A 97 11.11 3.80 8.92
N LEU A 98 9.82 3.41 8.85
CA LEU A 98 8.73 4.35 8.51
C LEU A 98 8.61 5.49 9.54
N SER A 99 8.89 5.19 10.81
CA SER A 99 8.90 6.20 11.87
C SER A 99 10.05 7.18 11.74
N LEU A 100 11.24 6.70 11.34
CA LEU A 100 12.41 7.55 11.12
C LEU A 100 12.17 8.54 9.98
N VAL A 101 11.71 8.07 8.82
CA VAL A 101 11.40 8.97 7.70
C VAL A 101 10.42 10.08 8.10
N ARG A 102 9.42 9.78 8.94
CA ARG A 102 8.40 10.75 9.38
C ARG A 102 8.82 11.71 10.50
N ARG A 103 9.85 11.38 11.27
CA ARG A 103 10.17 12.08 12.52
C ARG A 103 11.57 12.68 12.53
N ASP A 104 12.49 12.12 11.76
CA ASP A 104 13.83 12.63 11.65
C ASP A 104 13.83 13.90 10.79
N GLU A 105 13.94 15.05 11.43
CA GLU A 105 13.99 16.36 10.78
C GLU A 105 15.24 16.51 9.90
N SER A 106 16.33 15.77 10.18
CA SER A 106 17.56 15.84 9.38
C SER A 106 17.38 15.28 7.97
N LEU A 107 16.38 14.41 7.78
CA LEU A 107 16.00 13.91 6.47
C LEU A 107 15.20 14.94 5.67
N GLY A 108 14.65 15.99 6.27
CA GLY A 108 13.87 17.03 5.57
C GLY A 108 12.46 16.64 5.11
N TYR A 109 12.15 15.33 5.04
CA TYR A 109 10.80 14.84 4.68
C TYR A 109 9.72 15.36 5.64
N THR A 110 10.00 15.38 6.95
CA THR A 110 9.08 15.85 7.99
C THR A 110 8.62 17.29 7.72
N ALA A 111 9.56 18.18 7.42
CA ALA A 111 9.25 19.57 7.09
C ALA A 111 8.48 19.70 5.77
N PHE A 112 8.89 18.96 4.73
CA PHE A 112 8.21 18.91 3.44
C PHE A 112 6.75 18.46 3.57
N ALA A 113 6.49 17.37 4.28
CA ALA A 113 5.17 16.74 4.36
C ALA A 113 4.15 17.53 5.20
N ARG A 114 4.57 18.54 5.99
CA ARG A 114 3.64 19.37 6.80
C ARG A 114 2.69 20.21 5.95
N GLY A 115 3.11 20.61 4.75
CA GLY A 115 2.35 21.51 3.87
C GLY A 115 1.85 20.87 2.58
N VAL A 116 2.15 19.59 2.36
CA VAL A 116 1.91 18.89 1.10
C VAL A 116 1.01 17.69 1.36
N ARG A 117 -0.02 17.51 0.53
CA ARG A 117 -0.81 16.27 0.56
C ARG A 117 0.10 15.12 0.15
N VAL A 118 0.22 14.09 1.00
CA VAL A 118 0.97 12.87 0.67
C VAL A 118 -0.01 11.74 0.39
N ASP A 119 0.22 11.03 -0.71
CA ASP A 119 -0.46 9.78 -1.06
C ASP A 119 0.54 8.85 -1.74
N GLY A 120 0.11 7.66 -2.12
CA GLY A 120 0.96 6.72 -2.82
C GLY A 120 0.46 5.29 -2.84
N THR A 121 1.33 4.46 -3.37
CA THR A 121 1.30 3.00 -3.32
C THR A 121 2.62 2.49 -2.75
N TRP A 122 2.64 1.23 -2.33
CA TRP A 122 3.81 0.55 -1.80
C TRP A 122 4.51 -0.31 -2.86
N ASP A 123 5.75 -0.68 -2.59
CA ASP A 123 6.48 -1.79 -3.23
C ASP A 123 6.94 -2.84 -2.18
N ASP A 124 7.71 -3.84 -2.57
CA ASP A 124 8.14 -4.97 -1.74
C ASP A 124 8.89 -4.55 -0.46
N HIS A 125 9.77 -3.55 -0.54
CA HIS A 125 10.53 -3.05 0.61
C HIS A 125 9.67 -2.31 1.63
N ASP A 126 8.60 -1.65 1.19
CA ASP A 126 7.59 -1.05 2.07
C ASP A 126 6.76 -2.11 2.81
N TYR A 127 6.84 -3.36 2.37
CA TYR A 127 6.28 -4.54 3.04
C TYR A 127 7.34 -5.43 3.69
N GLY A 128 8.64 -5.24 3.48
CA GLY A 128 9.68 -5.96 4.21
C GLY A 128 10.94 -6.29 3.39
N ARG A 129 10.98 -7.45 2.72
CA ARG A 129 12.21 -8.01 2.10
C ARG A 129 12.15 -7.87 0.58
N ASN A 130 13.31 -7.82 -0.07
CA ASN A 130 13.42 -7.90 -1.52
C ASN A 130 12.68 -9.12 -2.08
N ASP A 131 12.06 -8.92 -3.23
CA ASP A 131 11.35 -9.90 -4.04
C ASP A 131 10.21 -10.60 -3.28
N ALA A 132 9.74 -9.99 -2.20
CA ALA A 132 8.72 -10.55 -1.34
C ALA A 132 7.34 -10.00 -1.69
N GLY A 133 6.29 -10.81 -1.56
CA GLY A 133 4.96 -10.36 -1.95
C GLY A 133 3.84 -11.24 -1.44
N ALA A 134 3.41 -12.20 -2.25
CA ALA A 134 2.26 -13.06 -1.94
C ALA A 134 2.50 -13.97 -0.72
N ASP A 135 3.75 -14.27 -0.42
CA ASP A 135 4.22 -15.13 0.66
C ASP A 135 4.50 -14.38 1.98
N MET A 136 4.50 -13.05 1.95
CA MET A 136 4.81 -12.25 3.13
C MET A 136 3.77 -12.44 4.24
N GLY A 137 4.25 -12.82 5.42
CA GLY A 137 3.45 -12.88 6.64
C GLY A 137 3.04 -11.49 7.13
N GLN A 138 1.98 -11.41 7.95
CA GLN A 138 1.55 -10.18 8.63
C GLN A 138 1.14 -9.04 7.67
N LYS A 139 0.64 -9.36 6.47
CA LYS A 139 0.26 -8.37 5.44
C LYS A 139 -0.67 -7.28 5.95
N ARG A 140 -1.65 -7.63 6.80
CA ARG A 140 -2.60 -6.65 7.36
C ARG A 140 -1.90 -5.59 8.22
N GLU A 141 -0.91 -6.01 9.02
CA GLU A 141 -0.16 -5.11 9.88
C GLU A 141 0.78 -4.23 9.07
N ARG A 142 1.54 -4.82 8.14
CA ARG A 142 2.43 -4.09 7.21
C ARG A 142 1.67 -3.04 6.40
N ARG A 143 0.51 -3.42 5.86
CA ARG A 143 -0.43 -2.50 5.21
C ARG A 143 -0.84 -1.36 6.13
N GLY A 144 -1.19 -1.68 7.37
CA GLY A 144 -1.58 -0.69 8.38
C GLY A 144 -0.46 0.32 8.65
N LEU A 145 0.78 -0.17 8.78
CA LEU A 145 1.95 0.68 8.96
C LEU A 145 2.16 1.63 7.77
N TYR A 146 2.10 1.12 6.54
CA TYR A 146 2.30 1.95 5.35
C TYR A 146 1.17 2.98 5.16
N LEU A 147 -0.09 2.59 5.42
CA LEU A 147 -1.22 3.51 5.36
C LEU A 147 -1.20 4.57 6.46
N HIS A 148 -0.61 4.24 7.61
CA HIS A 148 -0.33 5.23 8.65
C HIS A 148 0.83 6.15 8.23
N PHE A 149 1.84 5.63 7.54
CA PHE A 149 2.95 6.41 7.00
C PHE A 149 2.48 7.46 5.98
N LEU A 150 1.68 7.06 4.99
CA LEU A 150 1.09 7.96 4.00
C LEU A 150 0.14 8.99 4.63
N GLY A 151 -0.40 8.66 5.80
CA GLY A 151 -1.44 9.41 6.44
C GLY A 151 -1.03 10.72 7.11
N GLY A 152 0.20 11.25 6.96
CA GLY A 152 0.58 12.64 7.30
C GLY A 152 0.12 13.22 8.66
N GLY A 153 1.05 13.47 9.60
CA GLY A 153 0.75 14.09 10.91
C GLY A 153 0.50 13.09 12.06
N ALA A 154 0.92 13.42 13.28
CA ALA A 154 0.78 12.54 14.45
C ALA A 154 -0.70 12.33 14.84
N ASP A 155 -1.57 13.25 14.45
CA ASP A 155 -3.00 13.28 14.80
C ASP A 155 -3.92 12.74 13.71
N ASP A 156 -3.36 12.34 12.55
CA ASP A 156 -4.18 11.91 11.43
C ASP A 156 -4.59 10.43 11.56
N PRO A 157 -5.88 10.11 11.34
CA PRO A 157 -6.35 8.73 11.37
C PRO A 157 -5.69 7.90 10.25
N PRO A 158 -5.32 6.63 10.52
CA PRO A 158 -4.72 5.75 9.51
C PRO A 158 -5.61 5.64 8.27
N ARG A 159 -5.00 5.69 7.08
CA ARG A 159 -5.76 5.60 5.84
C ARG A 159 -6.43 4.24 5.73
N ARG A 160 -7.72 4.21 5.38
CA ARG A 160 -8.45 2.98 5.04
C ARG A 160 -8.66 2.94 3.53
N ARG A 161 -7.88 2.15 2.80
CA ARG A 161 -8.27 1.74 1.45
C ARG A 161 -9.20 0.51 1.58
N GLY A 162 -10.34 0.51 0.88
CA GLY A 162 -11.23 -0.65 0.76
C GLY A 162 -10.60 -1.77 -0.05
#